data_AF-A0A7S4G9V8-F1
#
_entry.id   AF-A0A7S4G9V8-F1
#
_cell.length_a   1.000
_cell.length_b   1.000
_cell.length_c   1.000
_cell.angle_alpha   90.00
_cell.angle_beta   90.00
_cell.angle_gamma   90.00
#
_symmetry.space_group_name_H-M   'P 1'
#
loop_
_entity.id
_entity.type
_entity.pdbx_description
1 polymer ?
#
loop_
_entity_poly.entity_id
_entity_poly.type
_entity_poly.pdbx_seq_one_letter_code
_entity_poly.pdbx_strand_id
1 'polypeptide(L)'
;PVPIVRTFLQTPAIASNFQLDGVVTLCDAKNILRQLASYDTNKSDKVVDEAFQQITYADRIIISKLDLVAAGEAVMVWRKVRAMNADARIVGVIRGIIEPRELTELGARDMTKIAASTELETRSSEGHGHGHGHGHGHGHGHGHG
;
A
#
# COMPACT_ATOMS: atom_id res chain seq x y z
N PRO A 1 1.60 -1.36 -5.14
CA PRO A 1 2.19 -2.69 -4.83
C PRO A 1 1.15 -3.83 -4.63
N VAL A 2 -0.07 -3.51 -4.20
CA VAL A 2 -1.11 -4.49 -3.81
C VAL A 2 -1.39 -5.60 -4.84
N PRO A 3 -1.60 -5.33 -6.14
CA PRO A 3 -1.92 -6.40 -7.10
C PRO A 3 -0.82 -7.46 -7.20
N ILE A 4 0.45 -7.05 -7.15
CA ILE A 4 1.60 -7.96 -7.20
C ILE A 4 1.62 -8.83 -5.95
N VAL A 5 1.45 -8.23 -4.76
CA VAL A 5 1.41 -8.98 -3.49
C VAL A 5 0.27 -10.01 -3.49
N ARG A 6 -0.92 -9.64 -4.00
CA ARG A 6 -2.04 -10.57 -4.16
C ARG A 6 -1.68 -11.73 -5.07
N THR A 7 -1.06 -11.49 -6.23
CA THR A 7 -0.64 -12.57 -7.13
C THR A 7 0.31 -13.55 -6.45
N PHE A 8 1.29 -13.06 -5.67
CA PHE A 8 2.22 -13.92 -4.93
C PHE A 8 1.52 -14.79 -3.88
N LEU A 9 0.52 -14.25 -3.17
CA LEU A 9 -0.17 -14.97 -2.10
C LEU A 9 -1.33 -15.86 -2.58
N GLN A 10 -2.01 -15.47 -3.66
CA GLN A 10 -3.26 -16.10 -4.11
C GLN A 10 -3.05 -17.06 -5.29
N THR A 11 -1.87 -17.11 -5.88
CA THR A 11 -1.54 -18.08 -6.94
C THR A 11 -0.87 -19.30 -6.32
N PRO A 12 -1.51 -20.48 -6.27
CA PRO A 12 -0.95 -21.64 -5.57
C PRO A 12 0.44 -22.04 -6.03
N ALA A 13 0.71 -22.01 -7.34
CA ALA A 13 2.02 -22.34 -7.91
C ALA A 13 3.13 -21.35 -7.53
N ILE A 14 2.80 -20.10 -7.21
CA ILE A 14 3.77 -19.11 -6.74
C ILE A 14 3.94 -19.24 -5.24
N ALA A 15 2.82 -19.26 -4.49
CA ALA A 15 2.82 -19.36 -3.03
C ALA A 15 3.49 -20.66 -2.51
N SER A 16 3.49 -21.74 -3.29
CA SER A 16 4.17 -22.99 -2.92
C SER A 16 5.70 -22.94 -3.09
N ASN A 17 6.21 -22.01 -3.91
CA ASN A 17 7.62 -21.97 -4.31
C ASN A 17 8.35 -20.71 -3.85
N PHE A 18 7.62 -19.64 -3.51
CA PHE A 18 8.16 -18.35 -3.16
C PHE A 18 7.52 -17.82 -1.88
N GLN A 19 8.35 -17.19 -1.05
CA GLN A 19 7.89 -16.42 0.10
C GLN A 19 8.22 -14.96 -0.13
N LEU A 20 7.22 -14.09 0.05
CA LEU A 20 7.41 -12.65 -0.03
C LEU A 20 7.96 -12.14 1.31
N ASP A 21 9.20 -11.65 1.32
CA ASP A 21 9.86 -11.13 2.53
C ASP A 21 9.35 -9.74 2.94
N GLY A 22 8.99 -8.88 1.98
CA GLY A 22 8.69 -7.49 2.29
C GLY A 22 8.42 -6.63 1.07
N VAL A 23 7.91 -5.42 1.32
CA VAL A 23 7.86 -4.33 0.33
C VAL A 23 8.88 -3.25 0.72
N VAL A 24 9.84 -3.01 -0.16
CA VAL A 24 10.80 -1.92 -0.04
C VAL A 24 10.48 -0.83 -1.04
N THR A 25 10.33 0.40 -0.57
CA THR A 25 10.04 1.56 -1.41
C THR A 25 11.23 2.52 -1.42
N LEU A 26 11.72 2.85 -2.61
CA LEU A 26 12.79 3.83 -2.80
C LEU A 26 12.20 5.20 -3.11
N CYS A 27 12.41 6.16 -2.22
CA CYS A 27 12.02 7.56 -2.40
C CYS A 27 13.24 8.39 -2.81
N ASP A 28 13.12 9.15 -3.89
CA ASP A 28 14.10 10.17 -4.28
C ASP A 28 13.85 11.45 -3.48
N ALA A 29 14.77 11.82 -2.58
CA ALA A 29 14.64 13.01 -1.73
C ALA A 29 14.41 14.29 -2.54
N LYS A 30 14.97 14.39 -3.75
CA LYS A 30 14.86 15.58 -4.59
C LYS A 30 13.48 15.76 -5.21
N ASN A 31 12.75 14.67 -5.42
CA ASN A 31 11.54 14.65 -6.23
C ASN A 31 10.29 14.25 -5.45
N ILE A 32 10.43 13.54 -4.32
CA ILE A 32 9.31 12.91 -3.65
C ILE A 32 8.27 13.92 -3.15
N LEU A 33 8.69 15.08 -2.63
CA LEU A 33 7.75 16.11 -2.18
C LEU A 33 6.88 16.63 -3.34
N ARG A 34 7.44 16.75 -4.55
CA ARG A 34 6.70 17.15 -5.74
C ARG A 34 5.72 16.08 -6.19
N GLN A 35 6.14 14.81 -6.18
CA GLN A 35 5.27 13.67 -6.49
C GLN A 35 4.10 13.56 -5.51
N LEU A 36 4.35 13.84 -4.22
CA LEU A 36 3.31 13.81 -3.18
C LEU A 36 2.49 15.10 -3.12
N ALA A 37 2.86 16.17 -3.82
CA ALA A 37 2.10 17.42 -3.88
C ALA A 37 0.93 17.35 -4.86
N SER A 38 1.00 16.47 -5.87
CA SER A 38 -0.13 16.18 -6.77
C SER A 38 -1.25 15.37 -6.10
N TYR A 39 -0.98 14.79 -4.93
CA TYR A 39 -1.97 14.15 -4.08
C TYR A 39 -2.84 15.21 -3.40
N ASP A 40 -3.99 15.46 -4.01
CA ASP A 40 -5.04 16.33 -3.46
C ASP A 40 -6.10 15.46 -2.79
N THR A 41 -6.18 15.52 -1.46
CA THR A 41 -7.18 14.79 -0.67
C THR A 41 -8.61 15.25 -0.95
N ASN A 42 -8.80 16.35 -1.68
CA ASN A 42 -10.10 16.94 -2.01
C ASN A 42 -10.60 16.61 -3.42
N LYS A 43 -9.80 15.90 -4.24
CA LYS A 43 -10.27 15.46 -5.57
C LYS A 43 -11.18 14.24 -5.41
N SER A 44 -12.44 14.43 -5.78
CA SER A 44 -13.51 13.42 -5.77
C SER A 44 -13.29 12.24 -6.73
N ASP A 45 -12.30 12.34 -7.62
CA ASP A 45 -11.94 11.25 -8.52
C ASP A 45 -11.00 10.27 -7.80
N LYS A 46 -11.58 9.11 -7.50
CA LYS A 46 -11.08 7.98 -6.70
C LYS A 46 -9.86 7.26 -7.31
N VAL A 47 -8.93 7.98 -7.92
CA VAL A 47 -7.63 7.44 -8.33
C VAL A 47 -6.67 7.61 -7.16
N VAL A 48 -6.41 6.51 -6.46
CA VAL A 48 -5.45 6.50 -5.36
C VAL A 48 -4.06 6.74 -5.93
N ASP A 49 -3.37 7.78 -5.43
CA ASP A 49 -2.01 8.13 -5.85
C ASP A 49 -1.05 6.95 -5.63
N GLU A 50 -0.32 6.58 -6.67
CA GLU A 50 0.57 5.43 -6.65
C GLU A 50 1.71 5.62 -5.65
N ALA A 51 2.31 6.81 -5.59
CA ALA A 51 3.40 7.11 -4.66
C ALA A 51 2.91 7.03 -3.21
N PHE A 52 1.69 7.50 -2.95
CA PHE A 52 1.05 7.32 -1.65
C PHE A 52 0.89 5.83 -1.29
N GLN A 53 0.36 4.99 -2.19
CA GLN A 53 0.23 3.56 -1.91
C GLN A 53 1.58 2.88 -1.69
N GLN A 54 2.57 3.16 -2.53
CA GLN A 54 3.89 2.57 -2.43
C GLN A 54 4.56 2.90 -1.09
N ILE A 55 4.37 4.12 -0.56
CA ILE A 55 4.86 4.50 0.76
C ILE A 55 4.06 3.81 1.88
N THR A 56 2.73 3.84 1.79
CA THR A 56 1.83 3.31 2.83
C THR A 56 2.00 1.80 3.03
N TYR A 57 2.22 1.03 1.96
CA TYR A 57 2.38 -0.41 2.04
C TYR A 57 3.83 -0.89 2.19
N ALA A 58 4.79 0.01 2.34
CA ALA A 58 6.19 -0.36 2.53
C ALA A 58 6.45 -0.88 3.94
N ASP A 59 7.23 -1.95 4.07
CA ASP A 59 7.84 -2.35 5.34
C ASP A 59 9.09 -1.53 5.63
N ARG A 60 9.79 -1.14 4.56
CA ARG A 60 11.00 -0.32 4.62
C ARG A 60 11.03 0.71 3.50
N ILE A 61 11.43 1.91 3.86
CA ILE A 61 11.51 3.04 2.95
C ILE A 61 12.94 3.55 2.92
N ILE A 62 13.51 3.65 1.73
CA ILE A 62 14.86 4.17 1.51
C ILE A 62 14.74 5.57 0.93
N ILE A 63 15.28 6.57 1.61
CA ILE A 63 15.35 7.94 1.12
C ILE A 63 16.73 8.11 0.49
N SER A 64 16.77 8.14 -0.84
CA SER A 64 17.99 8.29 -1.64
C SER A 64 18.22 9.71 -2.11
N LYS A 65 19.41 9.96 -2.66
CA LYS A 65 19.85 11.27 -3.17
C LYS A 65 19.85 12.37 -2.12
N LEU A 66 20.12 12.01 -0.86
CA LEU A 66 20.27 12.98 0.22
C LEU A 66 21.41 13.97 -0.02
N ASP A 67 22.37 13.62 -0.87
CA ASP A 67 23.44 14.50 -1.35
C ASP A 67 22.96 15.62 -2.29
N LEU A 68 21.74 15.56 -2.81
CA LEU A 68 21.20 16.54 -3.76
C LEU A 68 20.23 17.56 -3.13
N VAL A 69 20.03 17.48 -1.82
CA VAL A 69 19.05 18.30 -1.08
C VAL A 69 19.70 18.94 0.16
N ALA A 70 19.19 20.11 0.56
CA ALA A 70 19.62 20.74 1.80
C ALA A 70 19.07 19.99 3.02
N ALA A 71 19.70 20.14 4.19
CA ALA A 71 19.29 19.48 5.42
C ALA A 71 17.81 19.76 5.79
N GLY A 72 17.33 21.00 5.58
CA GLY A 72 15.93 21.35 5.81
C GLY A 72 14.96 20.60 4.89
N GLU A 73 15.32 20.41 3.61
CA GLU A 73 14.54 19.65 2.65
C GLU A 73 14.52 18.16 3.00
N ALA A 74 15.67 17.60 3.39
CA ALA A 74 15.74 16.21 3.88
C ALA A 74 14.83 15.97 5.11
N VAL A 75 14.79 16.91 6.06
CA VAL A 75 13.87 16.85 7.22
C VAL A 75 12.42 16.90 6.77
N MET A 76 12.06 17.75 5.81
CA MET A 76 10.70 17.81 5.27
C MET A 76 10.29 16.51 4.59
N VAL A 77 11.18 15.93 3.76
CA VAL A 77 10.97 14.61 3.14
C VAL A 77 10.73 13.55 4.21
N TRP A 78 11.62 13.45 5.20
CA TRP A 78 11.50 12.44 6.25
C TRP A 78 10.18 12.57 7.01
N ARG A 79 9.79 13.80 7.38
CA ARG A 79 8.52 14.07 8.08
C ARG A 79 7.31 13.67 7.24
N LYS A 80 7.30 14.01 5.95
CA LYS A 80 6.18 13.68 5.05
C LYS A 80 6.04 12.17 4.87
N VAL A 81 7.15 11.47 4.64
CA VAL A 81 7.18 10.00 4.50
C VAL A 81 6.73 9.32 5.80
N ARG A 82 7.26 9.75 6.95
CA ARG A 82 6.88 9.22 8.28
C ARG A 82 5.40 9.43 8.60
N ALA A 83 4.82 10.56 8.18
CA ALA A 83 3.40 10.85 8.39
C ALA A 83 2.49 9.93 7.56
N MET A 84 2.96 9.41 6.42
CA MET A 84 2.21 8.46 5.58
C MET A 84 2.35 7.02 6.09
N ASN A 85 3.53 6.66 6.60
CA ASN A 85 3.78 5.34 7.13
C ASN A 85 4.58 5.44 8.44
N ALA A 86 3.85 5.40 9.56
CA ALA A 86 4.42 5.48 10.90
C ALA A 86 5.22 4.22 11.27
N ASP A 87 4.91 3.10 10.63
CA ASP A 87 5.40 1.77 10.99
C ASP A 87 6.66 1.35 10.22
N ALA A 88 6.88 1.91 9.03
CA ALA A 88 8.01 1.55 8.19
C ALA A 88 9.36 1.98 8.80
N ARG A 89 10.37 1.13 8.67
CA ARG A 89 11.75 1.55 8.91
C ARG A 89 12.17 2.50 7.79
N ILE A 90 12.67 3.69 8.14
CA ILE A 90 13.17 4.67 7.16
C ILE A 90 14.70 4.69 7.22
N VAL A 91 15.34 4.53 6.07
CA VAL A 91 16.81 4.53 5.92
C VAL A 91 17.20 5.63 4.95
N GLY A 92 18.06 6.55 5.38
CA GLY A 92 18.62 7.58 4.50
C GLY A 92 19.90 7.10 3.84
N VAL A 93 20.06 7.33 2.54
CA VAL A 93 21.26 6.94 1.78
C VAL A 93 21.77 8.07 0.90
N ILE A 94 23.09 8.11 0.75
CA ILE A 94 23.82 9.08 -0.06
C ILE A 94 24.40 8.34 -1.26
N ARG A 95 24.22 8.88 -2.48
CA ARG A 95 24.70 8.28 -3.73
C ARG A 95 24.31 6.80 -3.94
N GLY A 96 23.19 6.38 -3.35
CA GLY A 96 22.67 5.01 -3.46
C GLY A 96 23.46 3.95 -2.70
N ILE A 97 24.42 4.33 -1.85
CA ILE A 97 25.19 3.39 -1.05
C ILE A 97 24.34 2.88 0.11
N ILE A 98 24.08 1.57 0.13
CA ILE A 98 23.25 0.91 1.12
C ILE A 98 23.76 -0.52 1.39
N GLU A 99 23.65 -0.97 2.63
CA GLU A 99 23.93 -2.35 3.00
C GLU A 99 22.88 -3.29 2.37
N PRO A 100 23.26 -4.41 1.73
CA PRO A 100 22.30 -5.33 1.10
C PRO A 100 21.20 -5.83 2.04
N ARG A 101 21.51 -6.03 3.32
CA ARG A 101 20.54 -6.41 4.37
C ARG A 101 19.43 -5.37 4.60
N GLU A 102 19.61 -4.15 4.12
CA GLU A 102 18.55 -3.15 4.15
C GLU A 102 17.51 -3.38 3.04
N LEU A 103 17.79 -4.25 2.06
CA LEU A 103 16.84 -4.65 1.01
C LEU A 103 16.21 -6.03 1.25
N THR A 104 16.83 -6.84 2.11
CA THR A 104 16.42 -8.20 2.45
C THR A 104 16.17 -8.32 3.96
N GLU A 105 15.80 -9.51 4.41
CA GLU A 105 15.66 -9.83 5.84
C GLU A 105 14.70 -8.85 6.55
N LEU A 106 13.62 -8.51 5.85
CA LEU A 106 12.62 -7.56 6.35
C LEU A 106 11.80 -8.19 7.48
N GLY A 107 11.76 -9.52 7.53
CA GLY A 107 11.03 -10.26 8.55
C GLY A 107 9.54 -10.05 8.36
N ALA A 108 9.08 -10.30 7.13
CA ALA A 108 7.73 -10.10 6.61
C ALA A 108 6.68 -9.80 7.69
N ARG A 109 6.20 -8.56 7.72
CA ARG A 109 4.90 -8.28 8.34
C ARG A 109 3.87 -9.14 7.64
N ASP A 110 2.77 -9.41 8.34
CA ASP A 110 1.62 -10.15 7.84
C ASP A 110 1.12 -9.58 6.49
N MET A 111 1.65 -10.13 5.39
CA MET A 111 1.39 -9.71 4.00
C MET A 111 -0.07 -9.90 3.61
N THR A 112 -0.77 -10.73 4.37
CA THR A 112 -2.21 -10.92 4.26
C THR A 112 -2.96 -9.61 4.46
N LYS A 113 -2.43 -8.66 5.26
CA LYS A 113 -3.03 -7.32 5.42
C LYS A 113 -2.93 -6.48 4.15
N ILE A 114 -1.79 -6.55 3.44
CA ILE A 114 -1.61 -5.85 2.17
C ILE A 114 -2.47 -6.49 1.08
N ALA A 115 -2.56 -7.82 1.03
CA ALA A 115 -3.43 -8.50 0.06
C ALA A 115 -4.92 -8.33 0.34
N ALA A 116 -5.32 -8.31 1.62
CA ALA A 116 -6.69 -8.10 2.07
C ALA A 116 -7.13 -6.64 1.95
N SER A 117 -6.18 -5.69 1.85
CA SER A 117 -6.50 -4.30 1.56
C SER A 117 -7.37 -4.27 0.31
N THR A 118 -8.65 -3.97 0.47
CA THR A 118 -9.56 -3.92 -0.68
C THR A 118 -9.17 -2.66 -1.44
N GLU A 119 -9.28 -2.60 -2.78
CA GLU A 119 -9.21 -1.30 -3.48
C GLU A 119 -10.21 -0.28 -2.90
N LEU A 120 -11.19 -0.78 -2.13
CA LEU A 120 -12.15 -0.05 -1.32
C LEU A 120 -11.70 0.40 0.09
N GLU A 121 -10.64 -0.12 0.71
CA GLU A 121 -10.16 0.44 2.02
C GLU A 121 -9.33 1.72 1.84
N THR A 122 -8.95 2.00 0.59
CA THR A 122 -8.59 3.34 0.10
C THR A 122 -9.80 4.17 -0.36
N ARG A 123 -11.03 3.70 -0.10
CA ARG A 123 -12.32 4.36 -0.43
C ARG A 123 -13.23 4.35 0.80
N SER A 124 -12.92 5.25 1.73
CA SER A 124 -13.81 5.74 2.79
C SER A 124 -14.05 4.81 3.98
N SER A 125 -13.71 5.32 5.16
CA SER A 125 -14.45 5.07 6.39
C SER A 125 -15.96 5.30 6.17
N GLU A 126 -16.78 4.51 6.87
CA GLU A 126 -18.24 4.63 7.09
C GLU A 126 -19.15 3.66 6.29
N GLY A 127 -19.83 2.77 7.05
CA GLY A 127 -21.11 2.20 6.63
C GLY A 127 -21.30 0.69 6.83
N HIS A 128 -21.26 0.17 8.06
CA HIS A 128 -21.88 -1.12 8.36
C HIS A 128 -23.40 -1.04 8.12
N GLY A 129 -23.88 -1.71 7.08
CA GLY A 129 -25.31 -1.92 6.82
C GLY A 129 -25.56 -3.37 6.44
N HIS A 130 -25.56 -4.26 7.44
CA HIS A 130 -26.00 -5.65 7.26
C HIS A 130 -27.51 -5.68 7.01
N GLY A 131 -27.91 -6.11 5.81
CA GLY A 131 -29.29 -6.41 5.46
C GLY A 131 -29.35 -7.65 4.58
N HIS A 132 -29.18 -8.83 5.19
CA HIS A 132 -29.41 -10.11 4.52
C HIS A 132 -30.92 -10.34 4.34
N GLY A 133 -31.33 -10.61 3.10
CA GLY A 133 -32.67 -11.08 2.76
C GLY A 133 -32.67 -11.85 1.45
N HIS A 134 -32.10 -13.06 1.46
CA HIS A 134 -32.28 -14.03 0.38
C HIS A 134 -33.46 -14.96 0.71
N GLY A 135 -34.34 -15.18 -0.26
CA GLY A 135 -35.38 -16.20 -0.22
C GLY A 135 -36.10 -16.34 -1.56
N HIS A 136 -35.56 -17.18 -2.44
CA HIS A 136 -36.21 -17.67 -3.66
C HIS A 136 -37.28 -18.73 -3.35
N GLY A 137 -38.30 -18.87 -4.21
CA GLY A 137 -39.14 -20.07 -4.23
C GLY A 137 -40.35 -19.98 -5.17
N HIS A 138 -40.29 -20.69 -6.30
CA HIS A 138 -41.39 -20.95 -7.24
C HIS A 138 -42.43 -21.95 -6.68
N GLY A 139 -43.68 -21.86 -7.15
CA GLY A 139 -44.68 -22.93 -6.95
C GLY A 139 -46.01 -22.65 -7.68
N HIS A 140 -46.34 -23.52 -8.65
CA HIS A 140 -47.63 -23.60 -9.35
C HIS A 140 -48.74 -24.18 -8.45
N GLY A 141 -50.02 -23.83 -8.70
CA GLY A 141 -51.16 -24.57 -8.14
C GLY A 141 -52.54 -23.98 -8.48
N HIS A 142 -53.42 -24.83 -9.00
CA HIS A 142 -54.78 -24.59 -9.50
C HIS A 142 -55.85 -24.27 -8.43
N GLY A 143 -57.00 -23.70 -8.86
CA GLY A 143 -58.31 -24.18 -8.38
C GLY A 143 -59.33 -23.15 -7.87
N HIS A 144 -60.40 -23.01 -8.66
CA HIS A 144 -61.83 -22.79 -8.36
C HIS A 144 -62.33 -21.74 -7.35
N GLY A 145 -63.29 -20.95 -7.84
CA GLY A 145 -64.24 -20.11 -7.13
C GLY A 145 -65.02 -19.27 -8.12
#